data_AF-A0A2G9RDU9-F1
#
_entry.id   AF-A0A2G9RDU9-F1
#
_cell.length_a   1.000
_cell.length_b   1.000
_cell.length_c   1.000
_cell.angle_alpha   90.00
_cell.angle_beta   90.00
_cell.angle_gamma   90.00
#
_symmetry.space_group_name_H-M   'P 1'
#
loop_
_entity.id
_entity.type
_entity.pdbx_description
1 polymer ?
#
loop_
_entity_poly.entity_id
_entity_poly.type
_entity_poly.pdbx_seq_one_letter_code
_entity_poly.pdbx_strand_id
1 'polypeptide(L)'
;MKKDGEWCNVTLHCSTSTNTSALSYIWNYKHGNSSSTILHNKTGDTIKMSLQPESWDMEIMCIVHNPVDRKNVSVQKICRDYDGNKTAAAIRGRNHYVLSLVVLVVLGAVWYLVKIKKKQRKG
;
A
#
# COMPACT_ATOMS: atom_id res chain seq x y z
N MET A 1 0.24 -11.14 -20.83
CA MET A 1 -0.04 -10.25 -19.67
C MET A 1 1.27 -10.05 -18.93
N LYS A 2 1.81 -8.83 -18.94
CA LYS A 2 3.08 -8.53 -18.26
C LYS A 2 2.77 -7.95 -16.88
N LYS A 3 2.97 -8.75 -15.84
CA LYS A 3 2.95 -8.29 -14.44
C LYS A 3 4.39 -7.98 -14.06
N ASP A 4 4.85 -6.79 -14.44
CA ASP A 4 6.16 -6.31 -14.03
C ASP A 4 6.00 -5.62 -12.65
N GLY A 5 5.67 -6.42 -11.63
CA GLY A 5 5.87 -6.04 -10.24
C GLY A 5 7.19 -6.66 -9.79
N GLU A 6 8.14 -5.84 -9.36
CA GLU A 6 9.43 -6.33 -8.87
C GLU A 6 9.23 -7.26 -7.67
N TRP A 7 10.10 -8.24 -7.50
CA TRP A 7 10.07 -9.11 -6.32
C TRP A 7 10.46 -8.30 -5.07
N CYS A 8 9.74 -8.49 -3.98
CA CYS A 8 9.96 -7.75 -2.74
C CYS A 8 10.81 -8.58 -1.77
N ASN A 9 12.07 -8.18 -1.59
CA ASN A 9 12.98 -8.83 -0.66
C ASN A 9 12.81 -8.28 0.76
N VAL A 10 12.48 -9.15 1.70
CA VAL A 10 12.22 -8.76 3.09
C VAL A 10 13.05 -9.61 4.04
N THR A 11 13.52 -8.98 5.11
CA THR A 11 14.12 -9.65 6.26
C THR A 11 13.24 -9.38 7.46
N LEU A 12 12.76 -10.44 8.09
CA LEU A 12 11.95 -10.36 9.30
C LEU A 12 12.76 -10.88 10.47
N HIS A 13 12.69 -10.15 11.57
CA HIS A 13 13.30 -10.53 12.84
C HIS A 13 12.21 -10.57 13.90
N CYS A 14 12.17 -11.66 14.66
CA CYS A 14 11.21 -11.92 15.71
C CYS A 14 11.93 -11.90 17.05
N SER A 15 11.78 -10.78 17.77
CA SER A 15 12.42 -10.59 19.06
C SER A 15 11.49 -10.95 20.20
N THR A 16 12.08 -11.36 21.32
CA THR A 16 11.38 -11.50 22.60
C THR A 16 12.03 -10.60 23.65
N SER A 17 11.24 -10.15 24.61
CA SER A 17 11.76 -9.35 25.74
C SER A 17 12.51 -10.20 26.77
N THR A 18 12.32 -11.52 26.73
CA THR A 18 12.91 -12.47 27.68
C THR A 18 14.03 -13.27 27.04
N ASN A 19 15.26 -13.12 27.55
CA ASN A 19 16.42 -13.95 27.18
C ASN A 19 16.31 -15.36 27.81
N THR A 20 15.34 -16.15 27.38
CA THR A 20 15.26 -17.57 27.76
C THR A 20 16.06 -18.41 26.78
N SER A 21 16.90 -19.31 27.30
CA SER A 21 17.81 -20.14 26.49
C SER A 21 17.13 -21.26 25.68
N ALA A 22 15.84 -21.50 25.92
CA ALA A 22 15.06 -22.59 25.32
C ALA A 22 13.97 -22.08 24.37
N LEU A 23 14.34 -21.22 23.40
CA LEU A 23 13.38 -20.64 22.44
C LEU A 23 13.31 -21.40 21.11
N SER A 24 12.11 -21.90 20.87
CA SER A 24 11.43 -22.28 19.65
C SER A 24 11.08 -21.15 18.68
N TYR A 25 11.46 -21.14 17.40
CA TYR A 25 10.87 -20.23 16.42
C TYR A 25 10.21 -21.01 15.28
N ILE A 26 8.94 -20.69 15.01
CA ILE A 26 8.15 -21.25 13.91
C ILE A 26 7.56 -20.09 13.12
N TRP A 27 7.63 -20.18 11.79
CA TRP A 27 7.12 -19.17 10.89
C TRP A 27 5.97 -19.73 10.08
N ASN A 28 4.87 -18.98 10.03
CA ASN A 28 3.72 -19.30 9.21
C ASN A 28 3.35 -18.12 8.32
N TYR A 29 2.62 -18.40 7.25
CA TYR A 29 1.95 -17.38 6.45
C TYR A 29 0.46 -17.69 6.29
N LYS A 30 -0.31 -16.65 5.97
CA LYS A 30 -1.74 -16.73 5.68
C LYS A 30 -2.08 -15.75 4.58
N HIS A 31 -2.90 -16.16 3.62
CA HIS A 31 -3.36 -15.28 2.55
C HIS A 31 -4.87 -15.04 2.71
N GLY A 32 -5.24 -13.80 3.06
CA GLY A 32 -6.63 -13.43 3.35
C GLY A 32 -7.25 -14.29 4.46
N ASN A 33 -8.33 -15.02 4.13
CA ASN A 33 -9.06 -15.90 5.04
C ASN A 33 -8.64 -17.38 4.96
N SER A 34 -7.53 -17.69 4.31
CA SER A 34 -7.03 -19.07 4.23
C SER A 34 -6.64 -19.62 5.61
N SER A 35 -6.47 -20.93 5.71
CA SER A 35 -5.73 -21.53 6.82
C SER A 35 -4.27 -21.05 6.80
N SER A 36 -3.64 -21.10 7.97
CA SER A 36 -2.22 -20.76 8.14
C SER A 36 -1.35 -21.93 7.68
N THR A 37 -0.31 -21.63 6.90
CA THR A 37 0.64 -22.62 6.36
C THR A 37 2.02 -22.39 6.94
N ILE A 38 2.71 -23.48 7.34
CA ILE A 38 4.04 -23.43 7.94
C ILE A 38 5.11 -23.20 6.85
N LEU A 39 6.05 -22.29 7.09
CA LEU A 39 7.26 -22.11 6.28
C LEU A 39 8.35 -23.10 6.71
N HIS A 40 8.27 -24.33 6.19
CA HIS A 40 9.16 -25.43 6.59
C HIS A 40 10.67 -25.17 6.38
N ASN A 41 11.04 -24.26 5.47
CA ASN A 41 12.45 -23.93 5.17
C ASN A 41 12.96 -22.68 5.90
N LYS A 42 12.19 -22.12 6.84
CA LYS A 42 12.54 -20.92 7.59
C LYS A 42 12.58 -21.22 9.08
N THR A 43 13.78 -21.20 9.64
CA THR A 43 14.05 -21.49 11.06
C THR A 43 14.81 -20.34 11.71
N GLY A 44 14.79 -20.29 13.04
CA GLY A 44 15.44 -19.25 13.82
C GLY A 44 14.59 -17.98 13.98
N ASP A 45 15.14 -17.03 14.71
CA ASP A 45 14.53 -15.74 15.04
C ASP A 45 14.47 -14.78 13.84
N THR A 46 15.27 -15.04 12.80
CA THR A 46 15.44 -14.16 11.65
C THR A 46 15.28 -14.94 10.36
N ILE A 47 14.42 -14.45 9.47
CA ILE A 47 14.16 -15.07 8.17
C ILE A 47 14.29 -14.07 7.04
N LYS A 48 14.79 -14.54 5.90
CA LYS A 48 14.86 -13.76 4.65
C LYS A 48 13.98 -14.43 3.61
N MET A 49 13.17 -13.65 2.90
CA MET A 49 12.34 -14.17 1.81
C MET A 49 12.13 -13.13 0.73
N SER A 50 11.67 -13.59 -0.43
CA SER A 50 11.30 -12.75 -1.55
C SER A 50 9.84 -13.00 -1.92
N LEU A 51 9.06 -11.94 -2.00
CA LEU A 51 7.61 -11.99 -2.20
C LEU A 51 7.26 -11.52 -3.60
N GLN A 52 6.56 -12.38 -4.33
CA GLN A 52 5.95 -12.01 -5.60
C GLN A 52 4.78 -11.03 -5.35
N PRO A 53 4.45 -10.16 -6.32
CA PRO A 53 3.37 -9.19 -6.20
C PRO A 53 2.03 -9.78 -5.72
N GLU A 54 1.72 -11.01 -6.12
CA GLU A 54 0.51 -11.75 -5.73
C GLU A 54 0.45 -12.08 -4.23
N SER A 55 1.59 -12.06 -3.54
CA SER A 55 1.72 -12.45 -2.13
C SER A 55 1.94 -11.24 -1.21
N TRP A 56 1.89 -10.00 -1.72
CA TRP A 56 2.18 -8.80 -0.94
C TRP A 56 1.11 -8.46 0.12
N ASP A 57 -0.07 -9.02 -0.02
CA ASP A 57 -1.19 -8.90 0.93
C ASP A 57 -1.20 -10.02 1.98
N MET A 58 -0.23 -10.95 1.95
CA MET A 58 -0.17 -12.03 2.91
C MET A 58 0.25 -11.54 4.29
N GLU A 59 -0.24 -12.25 5.30
CA GLU A 59 0.13 -12.11 6.69
C GLU A 59 1.24 -13.12 7.00
N ILE A 60 2.33 -12.64 7.60
CA ILE A 60 3.42 -13.50 8.09
C ILE A 60 3.37 -13.48 9.60
N MET A 61 3.38 -14.66 10.20
CA MET A 61 3.29 -14.85 11.63
C MET A 61 4.53 -15.55 12.17
N CYS A 62 5.15 -14.96 13.17
CA CYS A 62 6.15 -15.62 14.00
C CYS A 62 5.47 -16.22 15.22
N ILE A 63 5.81 -17.46 15.54
CA ILE A 63 5.38 -18.17 16.73
C ILE A 63 6.65 -18.51 17.51
N VAL A 64 6.74 -17.96 18.71
CA VAL A 64 7.82 -18.24 19.65
C VAL A 64 7.31 -19.22 20.70
N HIS A 65 8.09 -20.26 20.97
CA HIS A 65 7.73 -21.33 21.89
C HIS A 65 8.84 -21.58 22.92
N ASN A 66 8.46 -21.77 24.17
CA ASN A 66 9.27 -22.27 25.28
C ASN A 66 8.51 -23.48 25.85
N PRO A 67 9.18 -24.46 26.48
CA PRO A 67 8.52 -25.53 27.26
C PRO A 67 7.29 -25.14 28.10
N VAL A 68 7.20 -23.88 28.57
CA VAL A 68 6.11 -23.39 29.44
C VAL A 68 5.08 -22.52 28.71
N ASP A 69 5.45 -21.86 27.61
CA ASP A 69 4.62 -20.83 27.01
C ASP A 69 4.79 -20.73 25.48
N ARG A 70 3.74 -20.26 24.82
CA ARG A 70 3.72 -20.03 23.38
C ARG A 70 3.13 -18.65 23.09
N LYS A 71 3.89 -17.83 22.37
CA LYS A 71 3.48 -16.50 21.93
C LYS A 71 3.55 -16.40 20.42
N ASN A 72 2.73 -15.51 19.85
CA ASN A 72 2.75 -15.24 18.43
C ASN A 72 2.62 -13.75 18.16
N VAL A 73 3.10 -13.34 16.99
CA VAL A 73 2.94 -12.00 16.46
C VAL A 73 2.84 -12.10 14.94
N SER A 74 2.01 -11.27 14.34
CA SER A 74 1.86 -11.23 12.89
C SER A 74 2.13 -9.83 12.34
N VAL A 75 2.57 -9.81 11.08
CA VAL A 75 2.81 -8.61 10.29
C VAL A 75 2.15 -8.77 8.92
N GLN A 76 1.57 -7.68 8.42
CA GLN A 76 0.86 -7.64 7.14
C GLN A 76 1.38 -6.48 6.29
N LYS A 77 1.11 -6.52 4.97
CA LYS A 77 1.37 -5.41 4.03
C LYS A 77 2.84 -4.97 3.96
N ILE A 78 3.79 -5.90 4.15
CA ILE A 78 5.23 -5.62 4.23
C ILE A 78 5.75 -4.91 2.97
N CYS A 79 5.22 -5.26 1.80
CA CYS A 79 5.68 -4.74 0.51
C CYS A 79 4.86 -3.57 -0.03
N ARG A 80 3.86 -3.09 0.73
CA ARG A 80 2.93 -2.07 0.25
C ARG A 80 3.53 -0.66 0.23
N ASP A 81 4.66 -0.46 0.92
CA ASP A 81 5.43 0.78 0.88
C ASP A 81 6.21 0.98 -0.44
N TYR A 82 6.34 -0.05 -1.28
CA TYR A 82 7.01 0.08 -2.58
C TYR A 82 6.22 0.92 -3.60
N ASP A 83 4.94 1.20 -3.32
CA ASP A 83 4.04 1.96 -4.20
C ASP A 83 3.70 3.38 -3.66
N GLY A 84 4.30 3.77 -2.52
CA GLY A 84 3.92 4.98 -1.78
C GLY A 84 4.39 6.32 -2.35
N ASN A 85 5.26 6.34 -3.37
CA ASN A 85 5.84 7.60 -3.88
C ASN A 85 5.45 7.97 -5.32
N LYS A 86 4.43 7.33 -5.91
CA LYS A 86 4.01 7.66 -7.30
C LYS A 86 2.53 8.02 -7.52
N THR A 87 1.66 8.00 -6.50
CA THR A 87 0.21 8.19 -6.74
C THR A 87 -0.49 9.25 -5.88
N ALA A 88 0.23 10.11 -5.16
CA ALA A 88 -0.36 11.30 -4.52
C ALA A 88 -0.24 12.59 -5.36
N ALA A 89 0.70 12.67 -6.31
CA ALA A 89 0.96 13.89 -7.07
C ALA A 89 0.12 14.04 -8.36
N ALA A 90 -0.42 12.94 -8.92
CA ALA A 90 -1.05 12.97 -10.25
C ALA A 90 -2.55 13.34 -10.24
N ILE A 91 -3.24 13.24 -9.10
CA ILE A 91 -4.70 13.48 -9.04
C ILE A 91 -5.02 14.96 -8.75
N ARG A 92 -4.09 15.72 -8.16
CA ARG A 92 -4.33 17.13 -7.81
C ARG A 92 -4.21 18.09 -9.01
N GLY A 93 -3.45 17.72 -10.05
CA GLY A 93 -3.22 18.58 -11.22
C GLY A 93 -4.34 18.58 -12.26
N ARG A 94 -5.06 17.45 -12.44
CA ARG A 94 -6.06 17.33 -13.51
C ARG A 94 -7.37 18.07 -13.21
N ASN A 95 -7.78 18.15 -11.94
CA ASN A 95 -9.05 18.77 -11.57
C ASN A 95 -9.00 20.31 -11.62
N HIS A 96 -7.84 20.92 -11.31
CA HIS A 96 -7.67 22.38 -11.38
C HIS A 96 -7.70 22.92 -12.82
N TYR A 97 -7.15 22.18 -13.79
CA TYR A 97 -7.13 22.63 -15.18
C TYR A 97 -8.53 22.64 -15.80
N VAL A 98 -9.35 21.62 -15.50
CA VAL A 98 -10.74 21.53 -15.98
C VAL A 98 -11.60 22.66 -15.38
N LEU A 99 -11.49 22.91 -14.07
CA LEU A 99 -12.18 24.02 -13.42
C LEU A 99 -11.77 25.38 -14.02
N SER A 100 -10.48 25.58 -14.28
CA SER A 100 -9.97 26.81 -14.89
C SER A 100 -10.53 27.05 -16.29
N LEU A 101 -10.61 26.01 -17.13
CA LEU A 101 -11.16 26.10 -18.48
C LEU A 101 -12.66 26.45 -18.46
N VAL A 102 -13.44 25.83 -17.57
CA VAL A 102 -14.88 26.11 -17.45
C VAL A 102 -15.12 27.57 -17.04
N VAL A 103 -14.35 28.09 -16.09
CA VAL A 103 -14.48 29.50 -15.64
C VAL A 103 -14.19 30.48 -16.78
N LEU A 104 -13.15 30.24 -17.59
CA LEU A 104 -12.83 31.11 -18.72
C LEU A 104 -13.93 31.15 -19.78
N VAL A 105 -14.57 30.01 -20.08
CA VAL A 105 -15.68 29.94 -21.04
C VAL A 105 -16.90 30.71 -20.52
N VAL A 106 -17.23 30.58 -19.23
CA VAL A 106 -18.36 31.29 -18.62
C VAL A 106 -18.14 32.80 -18.62
N LEU A 107 -16.93 33.26 -18.24
CA LEU A 107 -16.60 34.69 -18.27
C LEU A 107 -16.67 35.27 -19.69
N GLY A 108 -16.17 34.53 -20.69
CA GLY A 108 -16.27 34.91 -22.09
C GLY A 108 -17.72 35.03 -22.58
N ALA A 109 -18.57 34.06 -22.24
CA ALA A 109 -19.99 34.07 -22.60
C ALA A 109 -20.74 35.26 -21.96
N VAL A 110 -20.51 35.51 -20.67
CA VAL A 110 -21.11 36.65 -19.95
C VAL A 110 -20.68 37.97 -20.58
N TRP A 111 -19.39 38.16 -20.85
CA TRP A 111 -18.88 39.37 -21.49
C TRP A 111 -19.49 39.60 -22.88
N TYR A 112 -19.62 38.52 -23.67
CA TYR A 112 -20.24 38.56 -24.98
C TYR A 112 -21.72 38.98 -24.91
N LEU A 113 -22.50 38.41 -23.99
CA LEU A 113 -23.91 38.76 -23.77
C LEU A 113 -24.08 40.22 -23.31
N VAL A 114 -23.20 40.71 -22.43
CA VAL A 114 -23.20 42.12 -22.00
C VAL A 114 -22.91 43.06 -23.18
N LYS A 115 -21.98 42.69 -24.06
CA LYS A 115 -21.68 43.46 -25.28
C LYS A 115 -22.88 43.53 -26.21
N ILE A 116 -23.59 42.42 -26.45
CA ILE A 116 -24.81 42.40 -27.27
C ILE A 116 -25.88 43.30 -26.65
N LYS A 117 -26.13 43.18 -25.34
CA LYS A 117 -27.10 44.04 -24.65
C LYS A 117 -26.73 45.53 -24.72
N LYS A 118 -25.45 45.87 -24.59
CA LYS A 118 -24.98 47.26 -24.74
C LYS A 118 -25.14 47.78 -26.16
N LYS A 119 -24.96 46.93 -27.18
CA LYS A 119 -25.18 47.30 -28.59
C LYS A 119 -26.66 47.56 -28.88
N GLN A 120 -27.55 46.73 -28.35
CA GLN A 120 -29.01 46.86 -28.48
C GLN A 120 -29.62 48.07 -27.74
N ARG A 121 -28.92 48.63 -26.74
CA ARG A 121 -29.37 49.85 -26.02
C ARG A 121 -28.89 51.17 -26.65
N LYS A 122 -28.01 51.11 -27.66
CA LYS A 122 -27.34 52.28 -28.25
C LYS A 122 -27.73 52.53 -29.72
N GLY A 123 -28.56 51.67 -30.31
CA GLY A 123 -29.24 51.89 -31.59
C GLY A 123 -30.73 51.99 -31.32
#